data_AF-A0A968RWA6-F1
#
_entry.id   AF-A0A968RWA6-F1
#
_cell.length_a   1.000
_cell.length_b   1.000
_cell.length_c   1.000
_cell.angle_alpha   90.00
_cell.angle_beta   90.00
_cell.angle_gamma   90.00
#
_symmetry.space_group_name_H-M   'P 1'
#
loop_
_entity.id
_entity.type
_entity.pdbx_description
1 polymer ?
#
loop_
_entity_poly.entity_id
_entity_poly.type
_entity_poly.pdbx_seq_one_letter_code
_entity_poly.pdbx_strand_id
1 'polypeptide(L)'
;MKKIFLLLCLGLSCYASSCFAAGGFFDSFVIVNANGTTTYYDLSANSANANYQGTANLGNMSPSAQSLILGGQIKTFKNNGTDITGVSIFYRIYPQGSPSGSFIQIPYSFQIDNVNGTPGDQQWGTDIAGSNVTDDGVNVLNGSTLPAGIYTLEVYVRITTNGVNAASEIFDSNSSTNYQANFVVTVLLPVELTEFYSKTIKDYILIGWTTASELNNSHFEVERSENSKLWKTIGKVQGYGTTLETQTYQFIDEKPSTSTNYYRLKQVDVNGSFEYSHIVVVENHVRSSDDAFVFPNPASDWVQYQLPKERVLKNIQIFDAFGKLVKTDSALNGTLNLGDLPRGWYVLVLETNELRYRYELIKQ
;
A
#
# COMPACT_ATOMS: atom_id res chain seq x y z
N MET A 1 33.30 20.65 99.87
CA MET A 1 32.66 19.40 99.40
C MET A 1 31.60 19.75 98.36
N LYS A 2 31.58 18.98 97.27
CA LYS A 2 30.84 19.15 96.00
C LYS A 2 29.33 19.44 96.16
N LYS A 3 28.75 20.19 95.20
CA LYS A 3 27.58 19.82 94.36
C LYS A 3 27.14 21.04 93.52
N ILE A 4 27.44 21.05 92.22
CA ILE A 4 26.65 20.53 91.08
C ILE A 4 25.66 21.59 90.55
N PHE A 5 26.05 22.20 89.43
CA PHE A 5 25.20 22.97 88.51
C PHE A 5 24.36 21.98 87.71
N LEU A 6 23.03 22.13 87.73
CA LEU A 6 22.10 21.38 86.89
C LEU A 6 21.91 22.15 85.58
N LEU A 7 22.44 21.63 84.48
CA LEU A 7 22.29 22.19 83.14
C LEU A 7 21.07 21.55 82.48
N LEU A 8 20.12 22.40 82.08
CA LEU A 8 18.88 22.05 81.41
C LEU A 8 19.19 21.66 79.95
N CYS A 9 19.30 20.37 79.64
CA CYS A 9 19.32 19.90 78.26
C CYS A 9 17.87 19.70 77.77
N LEU A 10 17.40 20.59 76.89
CA LEU A 10 16.25 20.31 76.03
C LEU A 10 16.64 19.17 75.09
N GLY A 11 16.10 17.98 75.33
CA GLY A 11 16.11 16.89 74.37
C GLY A 11 15.17 17.23 73.21
N LEU A 12 15.73 17.76 72.13
CA LEU A 12 15.09 17.79 70.83
C LEU A 12 15.00 16.34 70.35
N SER A 13 13.86 15.68 70.57
CA SER A 13 13.59 14.38 69.97
C SER A 13 13.48 14.57 68.46
N CYS A 14 14.52 14.19 67.73
CA CYS A 14 14.43 13.93 66.30
C CYS A 14 13.30 12.93 66.07
N TYR A 15 12.16 13.41 65.56
CA TYR A 15 11.25 12.54 64.84
C TYR A 15 12.03 12.03 63.64
N ALA A 16 12.50 10.78 63.72
CA ALA A 16 12.88 10.03 62.54
C ALA A 16 11.66 10.04 61.62
N SER A 17 11.73 10.77 60.51
CA SER A 17 10.77 10.65 59.43
C SER A 17 10.74 9.18 59.03
N SER A 18 9.66 8.50 59.36
CA SER A 18 9.35 7.20 58.79
C SER A 18 9.40 7.36 57.28
N CYS A 19 10.40 6.76 56.63
CA CYS A 19 10.40 6.51 55.21
C CYS A 19 9.05 5.84 54.89
N PHE A 20 8.15 6.56 54.22
CA PHE A 20 6.87 5.99 53.81
C PHE A 20 7.16 4.86 52.82
N ALA A 21 6.49 3.71 52.99
CA ALA A 21 6.46 2.68 51.96
C ALA A 21 5.87 3.32 50.69
N ALA A 22 6.60 3.22 49.59
CA ALA A 22 6.24 3.88 48.35
C ALA A 22 6.65 3.00 47.17
N GLY A 23 5.82 2.99 46.13
CA GLY A 23 6.16 2.48 44.81
C GLY A 23 5.69 3.48 43.76
N GLY A 24 6.22 3.42 42.55
CA GLY A 24 5.92 4.41 41.52
C GLY A 24 6.59 4.12 40.19
N PHE A 25 6.43 5.06 39.27
CA PHE A 25 7.07 5.05 37.95
C PHE A 25 8.46 5.68 38.03
N PHE A 26 9.41 5.09 37.31
CA PHE A 26 10.74 5.69 37.07
C PHE A 26 10.87 6.13 35.60
N ASP A 27 10.52 5.25 34.66
CA ASP A 27 10.43 5.55 33.22
C ASP A 27 9.23 4.81 32.63
N SER A 28 8.54 5.42 31.68
CA SER A 28 7.44 4.77 30.96
C SER A 28 7.54 5.02 29.46
N PHE A 29 7.62 3.94 28.69
CA PHE A 29 7.66 3.98 27.23
C PHE A 29 6.45 3.28 26.62
N VAL A 30 5.86 3.93 25.62
CA VAL A 30 4.94 3.30 24.68
C VAL A 30 5.72 2.92 23.45
N ILE A 31 5.63 1.66 23.05
CA ILE A 31 6.29 1.15 21.85
C ILE A 31 5.23 1.03 20.78
N VAL A 32 5.41 1.75 19.68
CA VAL A 32 4.49 1.70 18.54
C VAL A 32 5.24 1.16 17.35
N ASN A 33 4.79 0.03 16.80
CA ASN A 33 5.14 -0.36 15.45
C ASN A 33 4.00 0.03 14.51
N ALA A 34 4.29 0.97 13.61
CA ALA A 34 3.41 1.42 12.55
C ALA A 34 3.99 0.96 11.21
N ASN A 35 3.29 0.05 10.51
CA ASN A 35 3.69 -0.47 9.20
C ASN A 35 5.13 -1.03 9.16
N GLY A 36 5.56 -1.73 10.21
CA GLY A 36 6.90 -2.31 10.31
C GLY A 36 7.97 -1.37 10.87
N THR A 37 7.64 -0.12 11.19
CA THR A 37 8.58 0.82 11.83
C THR A 37 8.28 0.98 13.32
N THR A 38 9.19 0.48 14.16
CA THR A 38 9.10 0.56 15.62
C THR A 38 9.64 1.89 16.14
N THR A 39 8.86 2.59 16.96
CA THR A 39 9.26 3.82 17.64
C THR A 39 8.96 3.71 19.13
N TYR A 40 9.93 4.10 19.96
CA TYR A 40 9.79 4.18 21.41
C TYR A 40 9.43 5.63 21.76
N TYR A 41 8.23 5.82 22.31
CA TYR A 41 7.77 7.12 22.75
C TYR A 41 7.84 7.23 24.27
N ASP A 42 8.39 8.34 24.75
CA ASP A 42 8.41 8.68 26.17
C ASP A 42 7.05 9.27 26.59
N LEU A 43 6.53 8.76 27.71
CA LEU A 43 5.34 9.31 28.35
C LEU A 43 5.72 10.43 29.33
N SER A 44 6.79 10.28 30.08
CA SER A 44 7.27 11.24 31.07
C SER A 44 8.56 11.90 30.56
N ALA A 45 8.45 12.99 29.79
CA ALA A 45 9.48 13.74 29.04
C ALA A 45 10.87 14.00 29.70
N ASN A 46 11.53 12.94 30.15
CA ASN A 46 12.75 12.90 30.94
C ASN A 46 13.86 12.14 30.18
N SER A 47 13.57 11.60 28.99
CA SER A 47 14.53 10.92 28.12
C SER A 47 14.76 11.67 26.79
N ALA A 48 15.69 11.16 25.97
CA ALA A 48 15.96 11.66 24.63
C ALA A 48 14.98 11.15 23.55
N ASN A 49 14.02 10.30 23.93
CA ASN A 49 13.04 9.71 23.01
C ASN A 49 11.91 10.70 22.66
N ALA A 50 11.18 10.44 21.57
CA ALA A 50 10.08 11.30 21.14
C ALA A 50 8.91 11.25 22.13
N ASN A 51 8.32 12.41 22.45
CA ASN A 51 7.19 12.47 23.39
C ASN A 51 5.87 12.02 22.74
N TYR A 52 5.06 11.24 23.47
CA TYR A 52 3.68 10.88 23.07
C TYR A 52 2.67 11.98 23.48
N GLN A 53 2.95 13.25 23.15
CA GLN A 53 2.16 14.40 23.60
C GLN A 53 1.47 15.16 22.46
N GLY A 54 0.48 14.53 21.81
CA GLY A 54 -0.48 15.19 20.90
C GLY A 54 0.06 15.61 19.53
N THR A 55 1.38 15.76 19.37
CA THR A 55 2.05 16.04 18.09
C THR A 55 2.60 14.79 17.41
N ALA A 56 2.60 13.64 18.10
CA ALA A 56 3.01 12.38 17.50
C ALA A 56 2.01 11.98 16.40
N ASN A 57 2.49 11.99 15.15
CA ASN A 57 1.75 11.49 14.01
C ASN A 57 2.32 10.11 13.65
N LEU A 58 1.52 9.06 13.84
CA LEU A 58 1.92 7.68 13.57
C LEU A 58 1.84 7.33 12.07
N GLY A 59 1.48 8.30 11.22
CA GLY A 59 1.42 8.16 9.78
C GLY A 59 0.10 7.60 9.26
N ASN A 60 0.15 7.09 8.03
CA ASN A 60 -1.01 6.56 7.32
C ASN A 60 -1.12 5.04 7.56
N MET A 61 -2.31 4.59 7.93
CA MET A 61 -2.67 3.19 8.11
C MET A 61 -3.53 2.74 6.93
N SER A 62 -3.10 1.68 6.26
CA SER A 62 -3.89 1.03 5.20
C SER A 62 -4.88 0.03 5.82
N PRO A 63 -6.14 -0.05 5.31
CA PRO A 63 -7.15 -1.00 5.76
C PRO A 63 -6.74 -2.47 5.58
N SER A 64 -5.76 -2.75 4.71
CA SER A 64 -5.31 -4.11 4.35
C SER A 64 -3.97 -4.52 4.94
N ALA A 65 -3.21 -3.59 5.50
CA ALA A 65 -1.89 -3.84 6.09
C ALA A 65 -1.84 -3.51 7.59
N GLN A 66 -3.01 -3.53 8.25
CA GLN A 66 -3.28 -3.10 9.63
C GLN A 66 -2.24 -3.64 10.64
N SER A 67 -1.10 -2.98 10.74
CA SER A 67 -0.07 -3.23 11.74
C SER A 67 0.18 -1.93 12.45
N LEU A 68 -0.76 -1.59 13.32
CA LEU A 68 -0.51 -0.68 14.42
C LEU A 68 -0.41 -1.54 15.66
N ILE A 69 0.82 -1.87 16.02
CA ILE A 69 1.13 -2.72 17.16
C ILE A 69 1.48 -1.79 18.33
N LEU A 70 0.77 -1.95 19.44
CA LEU A 70 0.95 -1.21 20.66
C LEU A 70 1.55 -2.11 21.74
N GLY A 71 2.79 -1.84 22.10
CA GLY A 71 3.48 -2.42 23.24
C GLY A 71 3.88 -1.35 24.25
N GLY A 72 4.74 -1.73 25.18
CA GLY A 72 5.33 -0.79 26.11
C GLY A 72 6.38 -1.41 27.00
N GLN A 73 7.18 -0.53 27.61
CA GLN A 73 8.19 -0.87 28.60
C GLN A 73 8.07 0.11 29.76
N ILE A 74 7.72 -0.40 30.94
CA ILE A 74 7.50 0.40 32.14
C ILE A 74 8.51 -0.01 33.19
N LYS A 75 9.26 0.97 33.69
CA LYS A 75 10.16 0.80 34.80
C LYS A 75 9.54 1.40 36.05
N THR A 76 9.54 0.62 37.11
CA THR A 76 8.93 0.99 38.38
C THR A 76 9.93 0.83 39.51
N PHE A 77 9.71 1.52 40.63
CA PHE A 77 10.49 1.31 41.85
C PHE A 77 9.57 0.88 42.99
N LYS A 78 10.10 0.14 43.95
CA LYS A 78 9.42 -0.17 45.22
C LYS A 78 10.36 -0.08 46.42
N ASN A 79 9.85 0.43 47.53
CA ASN A 79 10.54 0.51 48.82
C ASN A 79 9.97 -0.49 49.83
N ASN A 80 10.71 -0.74 50.92
CA ASN A 80 10.32 -1.66 52.00
C ASN A 80 8.88 -1.39 52.50
N GLY A 81 7.96 -2.31 52.19
CA GLY A 81 6.56 -2.26 52.60
C GLY A 81 5.54 -2.07 51.48
N THR A 82 5.97 -1.86 50.23
CA THR A 82 5.11 -1.80 49.04
C THR A 82 5.54 -2.85 48.02
N ASP A 83 4.60 -3.59 47.46
CA ASP A 83 4.80 -4.49 46.33
C ASP A 83 3.98 -4.03 45.13
N ILE A 84 4.60 -4.05 43.96
CA ILE A 84 3.91 -3.83 42.68
C ILE A 84 3.34 -5.17 42.24
N THR A 85 2.03 -5.21 42.08
CA THR A 85 1.27 -6.45 41.83
C THR A 85 0.78 -6.56 40.40
N GLY A 86 0.87 -5.48 39.62
CA GLY A 86 0.46 -5.47 38.23
C GLY A 86 0.79 -4.15 37.55
N VAL A 87 1.05 -4.25 36.25
CA VAL A 87 1.26 -3.11 35.36
C VAL A 87 0.40 -3.32 34.13
N SER A 88 -0.26 -2.27 33.65
CA SER A 88 -1.06 -2.34 32.43
C SER A 88 -1.07 -1.01 31.71
N ILE A 89 -1.05 -1.06 30.38
CA ILE A 89 -1.44 0.06 29.54
C ILE A 89 -2.93 -0.03 29.23
N PHE A 90 -3.58 1.12 29.19
CA PHE A 90 -4.95 1.27 28.75
C PHE A 90 -4.93 2.09 27.48
N TYR A 91 -5.64 1.63 26.45
CA TYR A 91 -5.73 2.33 25.18
C TYR A 91 -7.17 2.46 24.69
N ARG A 92 -7.43 3.45 23.84
CA ARG A 92 -8.64 3.54 23.04
C ARG A 92 -8.35 4.25 21.72
N ILE A 93 -9.15 3.93 20.72
CA ILE A 93 -9.07 4.52 19.37
C ILE A 93 -10.43 5.10 19.04
N TYR A 94 -10.46 6.35 18.58
CA TYR A 94 -11.68 7.02 18.17
C TYR A 94 -11.42 8.02 17.05
N PRO A 95 -12.42 8.28 16.17
CA PRO A 95 -12.29 9.33 15.15
C PRO A 95 -12.15 10.71 15.81
N GLN A 96 -11.30 11.56 15.24
CA GLN A 96 -11.13 12.92 15.75
C GLN A 96 -12.47 13.68 15.74
N GLY A 97 -12.81 14.32 16.86
CA GLY A 97 -14.08 15.02 17.03
C GLY A 97 -15.29 14.14 17.39
N SER A 98 -15.10 12.82 17.51
CA SER A 98 -16.13 11.89 17.99
C SER A 98 -15.97 11.57 19.49
N PRO A 99 -17.01 11.06 20.17
CA PRO A 99 -16.89 10.56 21.53
C PRO A 99 -15.82 9.47 21.65
N SER A 100 -15.01 9.54 22.70
CA SER A 100 -13.79 8.76 22.82
C SER A 100 -13.97 7.28 23.20
N GLY A 101 -15.18 6.89 23.65
CA GLY A 101 -15.47 5.52 24.05
C GLY A 101 -14.70 5.03 25.30
N SER A 102 -14.75 3.71 25.52
CA SER A 102 -14.14 3.02 26.67
C SER A 102 -12.70 2.60 26.39
N PHE A 103 -11.89 2.54 27.45
CA PHE A 103 -10.53 1.99 27.38
C PHE A 103 -10.52 0.46 27.33
N ILE A 104 -9.56 -0.08 26.61
CA ILE A 104 -9.17 -1.49 26.56
C ILE A 104 -7.85 -1.65 27.33
N GLN A 105 -7.76 -2.68 28.16
CA GLN A 105 -6.57 -2.96 28.97
C GLN A 105 -5.64 -3.96 28.25
N ILE A 106 -4.34 -3.69 28.25
CA ILE A 106 -3.30 -4.65 27.93
C ILE A 106 -2.46 -4.86 29.20
N PRO A 107 -2.52 -6.04 29.84
CA PRO A 107 -1.67 -6.36 30.98
C PRO A 107 -0.22 -6.56 30.54
N TYR A 108 0.72 -6.08 31.34
CA TYR A 108 2.16 -6.26 31.11
C TYR A 108 2.73 -7.31 32.05
N SER A 109 3.66 -8.09 31.51
CA SER A 109 4.37 -9.13 32.25
C SER A 109 5.57 -8.53 32.96
N PHE A 110 5.86 -9.04 34.16
CA PHE A 110 7.11 -8.75 34.86
C PHE A 110 8.28 -9.32 34.06
N GLN A 111 9.32 -8.52 33.85
CA GLN A 111 10.50 -8.91 33.07
C GLN A 111 11.74 -9.08 33.95
N ILE A 112 12.13 -8.04 34.70
CA ILE A 112 13.42 -8.00 35.42
C ILE A 112 13.25 -7.27 36.75
N ASP A 113 13.96 -7.73 37.79
CA ASP A 113 14.19 -6.99 39.05
C ASP A 113 15.62 -6.41 39.08
N ASN A 114 15.80 -5.37 39.88
CA ASN A 114 17.06 -4.64 40.06
C ASN A 114 17.61 -4.03 38.76
N VAL A 115 16.74 -3.41 37.97
CA VAL A 115 17.13 -2.64 36.80
C VAL A 115 18.19 -1.61 37.22
N ASN A 116 19.29 -1.51 36.47
CA ASN A 116 20.45 -0.65 36.77
C ASN A 116 21.18 -0.92 38.11
N GLY A 117 20.94 -2.06 38.76
CA GLY A 117 21.67 -2.48 39.97
C GLY A 117 21.10 -1.96 41.30
N THR A 118 19.94 -1.30 41.28
CA THR A 118 19.26 -0.83 42.50
C THR A 118 18.22 -1.87 42.96
N PRO A 119 18.31 -2.38 44.20
CA PRO A 119 17.33 -3.32 44.72
C PRO A 119 15.89 -2.77 44.69
N GLY A 120 14.97 -3.48 44.02
CA GLY A 120 13.55 -3.10 43.94
C GLY A 120 13.13 -2.26 42.72
N ASP A 121 14.06 -1.94 41.82
CA ASP A 121 13.74 -1.34 40.52
C ASP A 121 13.34 -2.45 39.54
N GLN A 122 12.11 -2.40 39.02
CA GLN A 122 11.50 -3.47 38.22
C GLN A 122 11.22 -3.01 36.79
N GLN A 123 11.20 -3.93 35.84
CA GLN A 123 10.78 -3.69 34.46
C GLN A 123 9.60 -4.59 34.08
N TRP A 124 8.65 -4.01 33.33
CA TRP A 124 7.42 -4.65 32.86
C TRP A 124 7.20 -4.31 31.38
N GLY A 125 6.60 -5.21 30.61
CA GLY A 125 6.28 -4.93 29.20
C GLY A 125 5.55 -6.06 28.47
N THR A 126 5.44 -5.90 27.15
CA THR A 126 4.85 -6.88 26.24
C THR A 126 5.94 -7.82 25.69
N ASP A 127 6.21 -8.89 26.47
CA ASP A 127 6.87 -10.20 26.19
C ASP A 127 8.38 -10.47 26.46
N ILE A 128 8.78 -11.74 26.24
CA ILE A 128 9.46 -12.72 27.13
C ILE A 128 11.00 -12.77 27.04
N ALA A 129 11.63 -13.25 28.12
CA ALA A 129 13.06 -13.59 28.21
C ALA A 129 13.55 -14.51 27.06
N GLY A 130 14.58 -14.06 26.33
CA GLY A 130 15.49 -14.95 25.58
C GLY A 130 15.34 -14.98 24.04
N SER A 131 14.59 -14.08 23.43
CA SER A 131 14.45 -13.97 21.98
C SER A 131 14.84 -12.57 21.51
N ASN A 132 15.67 -12.46 20.47
CA ASN A 132 16.05 -11.19 19.86
C ASN A 132 14.80 -10.36 19.52
N VAL A 133 14.75 -9.13 20.04
CA VAL A 133 13.60 -8.23 20.08
C VAL A 133 13.06 -7.90 18.68
N THR A 134 11.87 -8.41 18.37
CA THR A 134 10.93 -7.78 17.43
C THR A 134 9.50 -7.87 18.01
N ASP A 135 9.00 -6.76 18.56
CA ASP A 135 7.58 -6.31 18.53
C ASP A 135 6.42 -7.24 18.98
N ASP A 136 6.46 -7.81 20.19
CA ASP A 136 5.30 -8.53 20.75
C ASP A 136 4.23 -7.63 21.40
N GLY A 137 3.94 -6.46 20.82
CA GLY A 137 2.79 -5.64 21.22
C GLY A 137 1.45 -6.21 20.73
N VAL A 138 0.34 -5.57 21.10
CA VAL A 138 -1.00 -5.96 20.59
C VAL A 138 -1.30 -5.17 19.32
N ASN A 139 -1.70 -5.84 18.24
CA ASN A 139 -2.25 -5.15 17.08
C ASN A 139 -3.60 -4.52 17.44
N VAL A 140 -3.60 -3.21 17.68
CA VAL A 140 -4.77 -2.45 18.16
C VAL A 140 -5.78 -2.12 17.06
N LEU A 141 -5.47 -2.48 15.82
CA LEU A 141 -6.40 -2.39 14.69
C LEU A 141 -6.97 -3.75 14.27
N ASN A 142 -6.49 -4.86 14.84
CA ASN A 142 -6.88 -6.20 14.40
C ASN A 142 -8.40 -6.42 14.49
N GLY A 143 -9.03 -6.78 13.37
CA GLY A 143 -10.48 -7.00 13.27
C GLY A 143 -11.31 -5.71 13.23
N SER A 144 -10.69 -4.53 13.23
CA SER A 144 -11.39 -3.24 13.16
C SER A 144 -11.56 -2.80 11.70
N THR A 145 -12.80 -2.61 11.26
CA THR A 145 -13.11 -1.95 9.98
C THR A 145 -13.29 -0.45 10.22
N LEU A 146 -12.17 0.27 10.36
CA LEU A 146 -12.21 1.73 10.50
C LEU A 146 -12.44 2.41 9.14
N PRO A 147 -13.47 3.26 8.98
CA PRO A 147 -13.60 4.13 7.81
C PRO A 147 -12.40 5.06 7.65
N ALA A 148 -12.19 5.59 6.44
CA ALA A 148 -11.20 6.64 6.24
C ALA A 148 -11.44 7.84 7.15
N GLY A 149 -10.36 8.38 7.69
CA GLY A 149 -10.42 9.51 8.61
C GLY A 149 -9.17 9.67 9.46
N ILE A 150 -9.16 10.72 10.27
CA ILE A 150 -8.12 10.96 11.28
C ILE A 150 -8.61 10.36 12.59
N TYR A 151 -7.76 9.55 13.22
CA TYR A 151 -8.05 8.87 14.48
C TYR A 151 -7.05 9.28 15.55
N THR A 152 -7.53 9.32 16.78
CA THR A 152 -6.70 9.50 17.97
C THR A 152 -6.53 8.14 18.65
N LEU A 153 -5.28 7.76 18.88
CA LEU A 153 -4.89 6.69 19.80
C LEU A 153 -4.52 7.36 21.13
N GLU A 154 -5.31 7.07 22.16
CA GLU A 154 -5.13 7.62 23.50
C GLU A 154 -4.74 6.53 24.47
N VAL A 155 -3.73 6.80 25.31
CA VAL A 155 -3.16 5.83 26.23
C VAL A 155 -2.85 6.41 27.61
N TYR A 156 -2.91 5.57 28.64
CA TYR A 156 -2.32 5.83 29.95
C TYR A 156 -1.83 4.52 30.56
N VAL A 157 -0.95 4.60 31.56
CA VAL A 157 -0.42 3.42 32.25
C VAL A 157 -0.90 3.43 33.70
N ARG A 158 -1.22 2.24 34.21
CA ARG A 158 -1.57 2.03 35.61
C ARG A 158 -0.67 0.96 36.21
N ILE A 159 -0.18 1.22 37.41
CA ILE A 159 0.37 0.20 38.29
C ILE A 159 -0.58 -0.04 39.45
N THR A 160 -0.73 -1.30 39.85
CA THR A 160 -1.42 -1.71 41.06
C THR A 160 -0.38 -2.06 42.12
N THR A 161 -0.59 -1.58 43.35
CA THR A 161 0.32 -1.87 44.46
C THR A 161 -0.44 -2.40 45.67
N ASN A 162 0.24 -3.20 46.48
CA ASN A 162 -0.22 -3.61 47.81
C ASN A 162 0.85 -3.22 48.84
N GLY A 163 0.45 -3.02 50.10
CA GLY A 163 1.41 -2.66 51.14
C GLY A 163 0.83 -1.77 52.22
N VAL A 164 1.61 -1.52 53.27
CA VAL A 164 1.21 -0.64 54.37
C VAL A 164 1.38 0.82 53.92
N ASN A 165 0.29 1.59 53.85
CA ASN A 165 0.26 2.99 53.39
C ASN A 165 0.62 3.21 51.90
N ALA A 166 0.54 2.17 51.07
CA ALA A 166 0.71 2.30 49.62
C ALA A 166 -0.61 2.71 48.93
N ALA A 167 -0.55 3.51 47.87
CA ALA A 167 -1.71 3.79 47.03
C ALA A 167 -2.08 2.52 46.23
N SER A 168 -3.35 2.11 46.26
CA SER A 168 -3.81 0.89 45.56
C SER A 168 -3.54 0.94 44.06
N GLU A 169 -3.63 2.13 43.46
CA GLU A 169 -3.36 2.37 42.05
C GLU A 169 -2.57 3.68 41.88
N ILE A 170 -1.61 3.67 40.95
CA ILE A 170 -0.83 4.85 40.56
C ILE A 170 -0.87 4.93 39.04
N PHE A 171 -1.11 6.13 38.50
CA PHE A 171 -1.28 6.37 37.08
C PHE A 171 -0.13 7.21 36.53
N ASP A 172 0.36 6.84 35.36
CA ASP A 172 1.20 7.69 34.53
C ASP A 172 0.31 8.32 33.45
N SER A 173 0.15 9.64 33.53
CA SER A 173 -0.70 10.44 32.66
C SER A 173 -0.10 11.83 32.45
N ASN A 174 -0.40 12.46 31.31
CA ASN A 174 0.02 13.82 30.97
C ASN A 174 -0.73 14.88 31.81
N SER A 175 -0.30 15.08 33.05
CA SER A 175 -0.78 16.18 33.90
C SER A 175 -2.32 16.25 33.99
N SER A 176 -2.96 15.12 34.33
CA SER A 176 -4.43 14.89 34.38
C SER A 176 -5.16 14.64 33.06
N THR A 177 -4.44 14.64 31.93
CA THR A 177 -4.92 14.16 30.64
C THR A 177 -4.17 12.90 30.21
N ASN A 178 -4.75 12.06 29.35
CA ASN A 178 -4.03 10.89 28.84
C ASN A 178 -3.10 11.28 27.69
N TYR A 179 -2.14 10.42 27.38
CA TYR A 179 -1.21 10.59 26.27
C TYR A 179 -1.91 10.30 24.95
N GLN A 180 -1.64 11.09 23.91
CA GLN A 180 -2.34 10.98 22.62
C GLN A 180 -1.38 11.05 21.44
N ALA A 181 -1.66 10.24 20.42
CA ALA A 181 -1.09 10.34 19.09
C ALA A 181 -2.18 10.24 18.03
N ASN A 182 -1.94 10.82 16.86
CA ASN A 182 -2.89 10.75 15.75
C ASN A 182 -2.36 9.86 14.63
N PHE A 183 -3.26 9.21 13.91
CA PHE A 183 -2.96 8.49 12.67
C PHE A 183 -4.09 8.68 11.67
N VAL A 184 -3.79 8.48 10.40
CA VAL A 184 -4.76 8.60 9.31
C VAL A 184 -5.10 7.22 8.78
N VAL A 185 -6.37 6.84 8.79
CA VAL A 185 -6.83 5.69 8.00
C VAL A 185 -7.12 6.20 6.60
N THR A 186 -6.37 5.73 5.62
CA THR A 186 -6.60 6.06 4.21
C THR A 186 -7.45 4.98 3.56
N VAL A 187 -8.49 5.33 2.81
CA VAL A 187 -9.11 4.35 1.90
C VAL A 187 -8.22 4.21 0.68
N LEU A 188 -7.73 3.00 0.42
CA LEU A 188 -7.28 2.66 -0.93
C LEU A 188 -8.54 2.53 -1.78
N LEU A 189 -8.56 3.19 -2.94
CA LEU A 189 -9.58 2.91 -3.94
C LEU A 189 -9.45 1.43 -4.34
N PRO A 190 -10.56 0.73 -4.63
CA PRO A 190 -10.58 -0.72 -4.85
C PRO A 190 -9.48 -1.23 -5.79
N VAL A 191 -9.15 -0.50 -6.86
CA VAL A 191 -7.84 -0.45 -7.55
C VAL A 191 -7.76 0.93 -8.18
N GLU A 192 -6.58 1.55 -8.20
CA GLU A 192 -6.35 2.78 -8.96
C GLU A 192 -5.70 2.45 -10.32
N LEU A 193 -6.51 2.39 -11.38
CA LEU A 193 -6.03 2.19 -12.76
C LEU A 193 -5.42 3.50 -13.29
N THR A 194 -4.13 3.48 -13.59
CA THR A 194 -3.43 4.60 -14.23
C THR A 194 -3.50 4.53 -15.75
N GLU A 195 -3.62 3.32 -16.29
CA GLU A 195 -3.68 3.09 -17.74
C GLU A 195 -4.57 1.88 -18.03
N PHE A 196 -5.39 1.98 -19.07
CA PHE A 196 -6.11 0.85 -19.66
C PHE A 196 -6.27 1.12 -21.16
N TYR A 197 -5.83 0.18 -22.00
CA TYR A 197 -5.88 0.34 -23.45
C TYR A 197 -6.08 -1.00 -24.17
N SER A 198 -6.52 -0.91 -25.43
CA SER A 198 -6.56 -2.03 -26.36
C SER A 198 -5.88 -1.64 -27.68
N LYS A 199 -5.19 -2.60 -28.32
CA LYS A 199 -4.47 -2.39 -29.57
C LYS A 199 -4.50 -3.62 -30.46
N THR A 200 -4.80 -3.43 -31.74
CA THR A 200 -4.74 -4.49 -32.75
C THR A 200 -3.29 -4.86 -33.09
N ILE A 201 -2.98 -6.16 -33.03
CA ILE A 201 -1.70 -6.75 -33.44
C ILE A 201 -2.01 -7.93 -34.36
N LYS A 202 -1.93 -7.70 -35.69
CA LYS A 202 -2.34 -8.66 -36.73
C LYS A 202 -3.81 -9.06 -36.55
N ASP A 203 -4.07 -10.31 -36.22
CA ASP A 203 -5.41 -10.89 -36.05
C ASP A 203 -5.85 -10.94 -34.57
N TYR A 204 -5.04 -10.37 -33.67
CA TYR A 204 -5.26 -10.40 -32.22
C TYR A 204 -5.45 -9.00 -31.67
N ILE A 205 -6.13 -8.89 -30.53
CA ILE A 205 -6.15 -7.66 -29.74
C ILE A 205 -5.32 -7.84 -28.48
N LEU A 206 -4.32 -6.97 -28.29
CA LEU A 206 -3.62 -6.82 -27.02
C LEU A 206 -4.41 -5.87 -26.13
N ILE A 207 -4.72 -6.30 -24.92
CA ILE A 207 -5.31 -5.50 -23.85
C ILE A 207 -4.23 -5.31 -22.78
N GLY A 208 -3.92 -4.06 -22.44
CA GLY A 208 -2.91 -3.72 -21.43
C GLY A 208 -3.48 -2.77 -20.39
N TRP A 209 -3.07 -2.93 -19.14
CA TRP A 209 -3.41 -2.01 -18.06
C TRP A 209 -2.32 -1.94 -17.00
N THR A 210 -2.34 -0.82 -16.26
CA THR A 210 -1.43 -0.55 -15.16
C THR A 210 -2.22 -0.07 -13.95
N THR A 211 -1.89 -0.60 -12.78
CA THR A 211 -2.46 -0.21 -11.48
C THR A 211 -1.40 0.55 -10.70
N ALA A 212 -1.76 1.67 -10.05
CA ALA A 212 -0.89 2.35 -9.09
C ALA A 212 -0.86 1.63 -7.75
N SER A 213 -2.00 1.07 -7.35
CA SER A 213 -2.18 0.27 -6.14
C SER A 213 -3.36 -0.68 -6.28
N GLU A 214 -3.34 -1.76 -5.51
CA GLU A 214 -4.41 -2.77 -5.43
C GLU A 214 -4.79 -3.01 -3.97
N LEU A 215 -6.09 -3.09 -3.70
CA LEU A 215 -6.61 -3.41 -2.36
C LEU A 215 -7.39 -4.71 -2.43
N ASN A 216 -6.92 -5.75 -1.74
CA ASN A 216 -7.59 -7.06 -1.69
C ASN A 216 -7.97 -7.63 -3.05
N ASN A 217 -7.26 -7.26 -4.12
CA ASN A 217 -7.56 -7.65 -5.48
C ASN A 217 -7.22 -9.14 -5.68
N SER A 218 -8.25 -9.97 -5.88
CA SER A 218 -8.03 -11.37 -6.22
C SER A 218 -7.56 -11.49 -7.66
N HIS A 219 -8.32 -10.96 -8.62
CA HIS A 219 -8.02 -11.07 -10.03
C HIS A 219 -8.82 -10.08 -10.86
N PHE A 220 -8.36 -9.84 -12.09
CA PHE A 220 -9.11 -9.15 -13.12
C PHE A 220 -9.77 -10.18 -14.05
N GLU A 221 -11.07 -10.04 -14.28
CA GLU A 221 -11.77 -10.69 -15.38
C GLU A 221 -11.76 -9.73 -16.59
N VAL A 222 -11.16 -10.16 -17.69
CA VAL A 222 -11.19 -9.40 -18.95
C VAL A 222 -12.50 -9.73 -19.65
N GLU A 223 -13.35 -8.73 -19.84
CA GLU A 223 -14.64 -8.88 -20.50
C GLU A 223 -14.66 -8.18 -21.85
N ARG A 224 -15.25 -8.86 -22.84
CA ARG A 224 -15.46 -8.35 -24.18
C ARG A 224 -16.93 -8.20 -24.49
N SER A 225 -17.26 -7.16 -25.25
CA SER A 225 -18.56 -6.96 -25.87
C SER A 225 -18.40 -6.55 -27.33
N GLU A 226 -19.36 -6.93 -28.17
CA GLU A 226 -19.47 -6.48 -29.57
C GLU A 226 -20.43 -5.29 -29.71
N ASN A 227 -21.18 -4.97 -28.64
CA ASN A 227 -22.25 -3.96 -28.68
C ASN A 227 -22.31 -3.08 -27.42
N SER A 228 -21.26 -3.13 -26.59
CA SER A 228 -21.11 -2.49 -25.27
C SER A 228 -22.20 -2.79 -24.23
N LYS A 229 -23.11 -3.74 -24.50
CA LYS A 229 -24.24 -4.10 -23.63
C LYS A 229 -24.13 -5.52 -23.09
N LEU A 230 -23.81 -6.48 -23.96
CA LEU A 230 -23.66 -7.89 -23.61
C LEU A 230 -22.17 -8.19 -23.45
N TRP A 231 -21.76 -8.51 -22.24
CA TRP A 231 -20.37 -8.74 -21.87
C TRP A 231 -20.13 -10.23 -21.65
N LYS A 232 -19.01 -10.72 -22.17
CA LYS A 232 -18.52 -12.08 -21.97
C LYS A 232 -17.11 -12.03 -21.41
N THR A 233 -16.88 -12.74 -20.30
CA THR A 233 -15.52 -12.97 -19.79
C THR A 233 -14.73 -13.82 -20.79
N ILE A 234 -13.60 -13.29 -21.24
CA ILE A 234 -12.70 -13.96 -22.19
C ILE A 234 -11.39 -14.44 -21.53
N GLY A 235 -11.10 -13.98 -20.32
CA GLY A 235 -9.94 -14.42 -19.56
C GLY A 235 -9.90 -13.89 -18.15
N LYS A 236 -8.99 -14.42 -17.34
CA LYS A 236 -8.70 -13.96 -15.99
C LYS A 236 -7.20 -13.75 -15.82
N VAL A 237 -6.81 -12.68 -15.15
CA VAL A 237 -5.41 -12.38 -14.81
C VAL A 237 -5.32 -12.17 -13.31
N GLN A 238 -4.44 -12.93 -12.66
CA GLN A 238 -4.28 -12.91 -11.21
C GLN A 238 -3.75 -11.54 -10.75
N GLY A 239 -4.38 -10.95 -9.73
CA GLY A 239 -3.91 -9.72 -9.09
C GLY A 239 -2.87 -10.01 -8.01
N TYR A 240 -2.26 -8.95 -7.45
CA TYR A 240 -1.27 -9.07 -6.38
C TYR A 240 -1.87 -8.95 -4.97
N GLY A 241 -3.20 -9.05 -4.83
CA GLY A 241 -3.87 -8.91 -3.54
C GLY A 241 -3.86 -7.45 -3.09
N THR A 242 -3.09 -7.17 -2.03
CA THR A 242 -2.87 -5.81 -1.56
C THR A 242 -1.45 -5.38 -1.90
N THR A 243 -1.31 -4.32 -2.70
CA THR A 243 -0.02 -3.71 -3.00
C THR A 243 -0.15 -2.22 -3.24
N LEU A 244 0.89 -1.47 -2.85
CA LEU A 244 1.06 -0.05 -3.21
C LEU A 244 2.08 0.14 -4.34
N GLU A 245 2.63 -0.95 -4.85
CA GLU A 245 3.56 -0.93 -5.97
C GLU A 245 2.79 -0.94 -7.28
N THR A 246 3.34 -0.23 -8.28
CA THR A 246 2.78 -0.22 -9.62
C THR A 246 2.86 -1.61 -10.25
N GLN A 247 1.74 -2.12 -10.76
CA GLN A 247 1.69 -3.40 -11.48
C GLN A 247 1.21 -3.20 -12.92
N THR A 248 1.86 -3.89 -13.84
CA THR A 248 1.53 -3.86 -15.27
C THR A 248 1.09 -5.23 -15.74
N TYR A 249 0.01 -5.26 -16.50
CA TYR A 249 -0.65 -6.47 -16.95
C TYR A 249 -0.92 -6.44 -18.45
N GLN A 250 -1.00 -7.64 -19.04
CA GLN A 250 -1.35 -7.83 -20.43
C GLN A 250 -2.22 -9.07 -20.61
N PHE A 251 -3.14 -8.99 -21.57
CA PHE A 251 -3.98 -10.08 -22.01
C PHE A 251 -4.15 -10.03 -23.53
N ILE A 252 -4.16 -11.19 -24.18
CA ILE A 252 -4.33 -11.31 -25.63
C ILE A 252 -5.68 -11.94 -25.93
N ASP A 253 -6.55 -11.22 -26.63
CA ASP A 253 -7.73 -11.79 -27.27
C ASP A 253 -7.33 -12.38 -28.62
N GLU A 254 -7.27 -13.71 -28.68
CA GLU A 254 -6.85 -14.45 -29.87
C GLU A 254 -7.94 -14.56 -30.95
N LYS A 255 -9.20 -14.34 -30.58
CA LYS A 255 -10.37 -14.51 -31.47
C LYS A 255 -11.33 -13.33 -31.34
N PRO A 256 -10.85 -12.09 -31.56
CA PRO A 256 -11.70 -10.90 -31.52
C PRO A 256 -12.79 -10.97 -32.60
N SER A 257 -13.91 -10.28 -32.38
CA SER A 257 -14.90 -10.07 -33.44
C SER A 257 -14.26 -9.31 -34.60
N THR A 258 -14.73 -9.53 -35.82
CA THR A 258 -14.23 -8.87 -37.04
C THR A 258 -14.72 -7.42 -37.19
N SER A 259 -15.32 -6.87 -36.13
CA SER A 259 -15.91 -5.54 -36.08
C SER A 259 -15.36 -4.76 -34.87
N THR A 260 -16.11 -3.80 -34.35
CA THR A 260 -15.74 -3.10 -33.12
C THR A 260 -15.79 -4.05 -31.92
N ASN A 261 -14.69 -4.12 -31.18
CA ASN A 261 -14.62 -4.84 -29.91
C ASN A 261 -14.49 -3.82 -28.77
N TYR A 262 -15.31 -4.00 -27.75
CA TYR A 262 -15.28 -3.23 -26.51
C TYR A 262 -14.71 -4.11 -25.41
N TYR A 263 -13.80 -3.57 -24.61
CA TYR A 263 -13.20 -4.27 -23.49
C TYR A 263 -13.39 -3.47 -22.20
N ARG A 264 -13.62 -4.20 -21.11
CA ARG A 264 -13.57 -3.68 -19.75
C ARG A 264 -12.92 -4.70 -18.85
N LEU A 265 -12.35 -4.23 -17.75
CA LEU A 265 -11.90 -5.07 -16.66
C LEU A 265 -13.02 -5.12 -15.62
N LYS A 266 -13.31 -6.32 -15.14
CA LYS A 266 -14.02 -6.52 -13.89
C LYS A 266 -13.01 -6.96 -12.86
N GLN A 267 -12.66 -6.06 -11.96
CA GLN A 267 -11.79 -6.38 -10.84
C GLN A 267 -12.61 -7.12 -9.79
N VAL A 268 -12.09 -8.24 -9.29
CA VAL A 268 -12.74 -9.05 -8.26
C VAL A 268 -11.85 -9.10 -7.03
N ASP A 269 -12.41 -8.74 -5.88
CA ASP A 269 -11.72 -8.78 -4.59
C ASP A 269 -11.74 -10.19 -3.99
N VAL A 270 -10.88 -10.44 -2.99
CA VAL A 270 -10.81 -11.72 -2.25
C VAL A 270 -12.14 -12.06 -1.56
N ASN A 271 -12.95 -11.06 -1.21
CA ASN A 271 -14.28 -11.25 -0.61
C ASN A 271 -15.40 -11.47 -1.66
N GLY A 272 -15.08 -11.41 -2.95
CA GLY A 272 -16.02 -11.58 -4.07
C GLY A 272 -16.74 -10.30 -4.53
N SER A 273 -16.52 -9.16 -3.88
CA SER A 273 -16.95 -7.85 -4.40
C SER A 273 -16.24 -7.54 -5.72
N PHE A 274 -16.85 -6.70 -6.56
CA PHE A 274 -16.25 -6.33 -7.84
C PHE A 274 -16.58 -4.92 -8.28
N GLU A 275 -15.68 -4.35 -9.08
CA GLU A 275 -15.87 -3.07 -9.77
C GLU A 275 -15.47 -3.18 -11.24
N TYR A 276 -16.00 -2.29 -12.08
CA TYR A 276 -15.67 -2.23 -13.50
C TYR A 276 -14.80 -1.02 -13.83
N SER A 277 -13.83 -1.23 -14.71
CA SER A 277 -13.08 -0.13 -15.32
C SER A 277 -13.96 0.68 -16.28
N HIS A 278 -13.42 1.81 -16.76
CA HIS A 278 -13.91 2.41 -17.99
C HIS A 278 -13.75 1.44 -19.18
N ILE A 279 -14.50 1.68 -20.26
CA ILE A 279 -14.47 0.84 -21.46
C ILE A 279 -13.42 1.37 -22.43
N VAL A 280 -12.59 0.47 -22.97
CA VAL A 280 -11.72 0.76 -24.11
C VAL A 280 -12.30 0.11 -25.35
N VAL A 281 -12.15 0.77 -26.49
CA VAL A 281 -12.71 0.34 -27.77
C VAL A 281 -11.59 0.19 -28.78
N VAL A 282 -11.68 -0.87 -29.57
CA VAL A 282 -10.83 -1.06 -30.72
C VAL A 282 -11.69 -1.51 -31.90
N GLU A 283 -11.56 -0.78 -33.00
CA GLU A 283 -12.12 -1.23 -34.27
C GLU A 283 -11.19 -2.31 -34.81
N ASN A 284 -11.61 -3.55 -34.61
CA ASN A 284 -10.93 -4.67 -35.21
C ASN A 284 -11.49 -4.82 -36.61
N HIS A 285 -10.99 -4.01 -37.53
CA HIS A 285 -11.05 -4.38 -38.93
C HIS A 285 -10.14 -5.60 -39.08
N VAL A 286 -10.68 -6.79 -38.81
CA VAL A 286 -10.22 -7.96 -39.55
C VAL A 286 -10.45 -7.54 -40.98
N ARG A 287 -9.37 -7.09 -41.62
CA ARG A 287 -9.35 -6.81 -43.05
C ARG A 287 -10.00 -8.03 -43.65
N SER A 288 -11.19 -7.83 -44.20
CA SER A 288 -11.81 -8.88 -45.00
C SER A 288 -10.72 -9.35 -45.95
N SER A 289 -10.76 -10.61 -46.35
CA SER A 289 -10.00 -11.09 -47.50
C SER A 289 -10.30 -10.32 -48.80
N ASP A 290 -11.01 -9.19 -48.72
CA ASP A 290 -11.56 -8.36 -49.78
C ASP A 290 -10.85 -7.01 -49.90
N ASP A 291 -9.96 -6.64 -48.96
CA ASP A 291 -9.14 -5.41 -49.04
C ASP A 291 -7.65 -5.70 -49.30
N ALA A 292 -7.08 -4.96 -50.26
CA ALA A 292 -5.64 -4.98 -50.48
C ALA A 292 -4.91 -4.27 -49.33
N PHE A 293 -3.70 -4.70 -49.00
CA PHE A 293 -2.87 -4.01 -48.02
C PHE A 293 -1.38 -4.11 -48.30
N VAL A 294 -0.63 -3.17 -47.73
CA VAL A 294 0.83 -3.04 -47.84
C VAL A 294 1.42 -2.79 -46.45
N PHE A 295 2.46 -3.52 -46.06
CA PHE A 295 3.16 -3.39 -44.78
C PHE A 295 4.60 -3.91 -44.86
N PRO A 296 5.52 -3.52 -43.97
CA PRO A 296 5.38 -2.47 -42.97
C PRO A 296 5.34 -1.08 -43.62
N ASN A 297 4.72 -0.12 -42.93
CA ASN A 297 4.86 1.29 -43.24
C ASN A 297 4.97 2.05 -41.90
N PRO A 298 6.10 2.71 -41.58
CA PRO A 298 7.29 2.92 -42.42
C PRO A 298 8.07 1.63 -42.78
N ALA A 299 8.71 1.61 -43.95
CA ALA A 299 9.45 0.48 -44.49
C ALA A 299 10.95 0.71 -44.50
N SER A 300 11.73 -0.33 -44.18
CA SER A 300 13.18 -0.37 -44.44
C SER A 300 13.40 -0.85 -45.87
N ASP A 301 13.87 -2.07 -46.13
CA ASP A 301 14.30 -2.44 -47.50
C ASP A 301 13.25 -3.19 -48.32
N TRP A 302 12.07 -3.42 -47.75
CA TRP A 302 11.00 -4.16 -48.40
C TRP A 302 9.64 -3.81 -47.82
N VAL A 303 8.60 -4.08 -48.60
CA VAL A 303 7.21 -4.19 -48.14
C VAL A 303 6.60 -5.48 -48.66
N GLN A 304 5.73 -6.08 -47.86
CA GLN A 304 4.80 -7.10 -48.29
C GLN A 304 3.48 -6.47 -48.71
N TYR A 305 2.86 -7.07 -49.71
CA TYR A 305 1.53 -6.71 -50.15
C TYR A 305 0.67 -7.95 -50.34
N GLN A 306 -0.61 -7.79 -50.07
CA GLN A 306 -1.63 -8.82 -50.27
C GLN A 306 -2.77 -8.18 -51.04
N LEU A 307 -3.28 -8.89 -52.05
CA LEU A 307 -4.50 -8.52 -52.76
C LEU A 307 -5.66 -9.43 -52.33
N PRO A 308 -6.90 -8.97 -52.51
CA PRO A 308 -8.08 -9.83 -52.38
C PRO A 308 -8.00 -11.04 -53.30
N LYS A 309 -8.58 -12.18 -52.88
CA LYS A 309 -8.47 -13.46 -53.61
C LYS A 309 -8.95 -13.40 -55.07
N GLU A 310 -9.92 -12.52 -55.37
CA GLU A 310 -10.49 -12.36 -56.71
C GLU A 310 -9.70 -11.40 -57.60
N ARG A 311 -8.70 -10.70 -57.05
CA ARG A 311 -7.91 -9.69 -57.78
C ARG A 311 -6.62 -10.29 -58.30
N VAL A 312 -6.37 -10.09 -59.59
CA VAL A 312 -5.11 -10.50 -60.24
C VAL A 312 -4.22 -9.28 -60.39
N LEU A 313 -3.04 -9.29 -59.75
CA LEU A 313 -2.04 -8.23 -59.92
C LEU A 313 -1.58 -8.17 -61.38
N LYS A 314 -1.60 -6.98 -61.96
CA LYS A 314 -1.04 -6.69 -63.29
C LYS A 314 0.32 -6.02 -63.18
N ASN A 315 0.44 -5.02 -62.30
CA ASN A 315 1.64 -4.20 -62.20
C ASN A 315 1.72 -3.52 -60.82
N ILE A 316 2.93 -3.22 -60.40
CA ILE A 316 3.24 -2.41 -59.23
C ILE A 316 3.99 -1.18 -59.73
N GLN A 317 3.61 0.01 -59.26
CA GLN A 317 4.27 1.27 -59.57
C GLN A 317 4.58 2.03 -58.29
N ILE A 318 5.76 2.62 -58.21
CA ILE A 318 6.17 3.49 -57.10
C ILE A 318 6.49 4.87 -57.66
N PHE A 319 5.87 5.89 -57.09
CA PHE A 319 6.10 7.30 -57.43
C PHE A 319 6.76 8.02 -56.25
N ASP A 320 7.66 8.95 -56.53
CA ASP A 320 8.23 9.85 -55.52
C ASP A 320 7.25 10.96 -55.11
N ALA A 321 7.69 11.83 -54.19
CA ALA A 321 6.91 12.96 -53.70
C ALA A 321 6.51 13.98 -54.78
N PHE A 322 7.18 13.99 -55.93
CA PHE A 322 6.87 14.86 -57.07
C PHE A 322 6.01 14.15 -58.13
N GLY A 323 5.57 12.91 -57.87
CA GLY A 323 4.78 12.11 -58.80
C GLY A 323 5.59 11.50 -59.94
N LYS A 324 6.93 11.50 -59.87
CA LYS A 324 7.76 10.82 -60.86
C LYS A 324 7.77 9.32 -60.58
N LEU A 325 7.53 8.51 -61.61
CA LEU A 325 7.65 7.05 -61.51
C LEU A 325 9.12 6.69 -61.27
N VAL A 326 9.41 6.08 -60.12
CA VAL A 326 10.78 5.70 -59.69
C VAL A 326 11.02 4.20 -59.74
N LYS A 327 9.98 3.38 -59.66
CA LYS A 327 10.10 1.92 -59.74
C LYS A 327 8.84 1.27 -60.30
N THR A 328 9.02 0.16 -61.01
CA THR A 328 7.95 -0.74 -61.44
C THR A 328 8.36 -2.18 -61.11
N ASP A 329 7.37 -2.99 -60.73
CA ASP A 329 7.55 -4.41 -60.45
C ASP A 329 6.30 -5.18 -60.92
N SER A 330 6.45 -6.47 -61.16
CA SER A 330 5.35 -7.37 -61.53
C SER A 330 5.50 -8.76 -60.90
N ALA A 331 6.42 -8.91 -59.93
CA ALA A 331 6.57 -10.14 -59.18
C ALA A 331 5.26 -10.49 -58.44
N LEU A 332 4.97 -11.79 -58.31
CA LEU A 332 3.75 -12.32 -57.64
C LEU A 332 4.07 -12.95 -56.28
N ASN A 333 5.25 -12.69 -55.73
CA ASN A 333 5.74 -13.29 -54.48
C ASN A 333 5.24 -12.54 -53.21
N GLY A 334 4.36 -11.54 -53.37
CA GLY A 334 3.81 -10.77 -52.25
C GLY A 334 4.83 -9.89 -51.53
N THR A 335 6.05 -9.73 -52.06
CA THR A 335 7.12 -8.94 -51.46
C THR A 335 7.78 -8.04 -52.50
N LEU A 336 7.82 -6.74 -52.22
CA LEU A 336 8.41 -5.70 -53.06
C LEU A 336 9.68 -5.18 -52.38
N ASN A 337 10.80 -5.22 -53.09
CA ASN A 337 12.08 -4.70 -52.62
C ASN A 337 12.15 -3.18 -52.83
N LEU A 338 12.63 -2.45 -51.83
CA LEU A 338 12.80 -0.99 -51.80
C LEU A 338 14.24 -0.56 -51.48
N GLY A 339 15.19 -1.49 -51.36
CA GLY A 339 16.57 -1.19 -50.91
C GLY A 339 17.35 -0.30 -51.89
N ASP A 340 16.91 -0.21 -53.12
CA ASP A 340 17.41 0.70 -54.16
C ASP A 340 16.80 2.10 -54.11
N LEU A 341 15.75 2.31 -53.29
CA LEU A 341 15.10 3.61 -53.14
C LEU A 341 15.70 4.41 -51.97
N PRO A 342 16.02 5.70 -52.17
CA PRO A 342 16.41 6.58 -51.09
C PRO A 342 15.32 6.72 -50.01
N ARG A 343 15.73 7.11 -48.81
CA ARG A 343 14.80 7.50 -47.73
C ARG A 343 13.88 8.62 -48.19
N GLY A 344 12.58 8.50 -47.91
CA GLY A 344 11.61 9.49 -48.36
C GLY A 344 10.17 9.00 -48.34
N TRP A 345 9.26 9.87 -48.75
CA TRP A 345 7.85 9.56 -48.95
C TRP A 345 7.59 9.16 -50.40
N TYR A 346 6.80 8.11 -50.58
CA TYR A 346 6.46 7.51 -51.86
C TYR A 346 4.97 7.18 -51.92
N VAL A 347 4.47 7.06 -53.14
CA VAL A 347 3.15 6.52 -53.43
C VAL A 347 3.34 5.17 -54.11
N LEU A 348 2.86 4.11 -53.48
CA LEU A 348 2.79 2.77 -54.06
C LEU A 348 1.41 2.54 -54.68
N VAL A 349 1.39 2.06 -55.91
CA VAL A 349 0.17 1.72 -56.65
C VAL A 349 0.22 0.25 -57.05
N LEU A 350 -0.77 -0.52 -56.60
CA LEU A 350 -1.01 -1.90 -57.02
C LEU A 350 -2.12 -1.89 -58.07
N GLU A 351 -1.77 -2.15 -59.33
CA GLU A 351 -2.72 -2.24 -60.43
C GLU A 351 -3.17 -3.68 -60.62
N THR A 352 -4.48 -3.90 -60.61
CA THR A 352 -5.10 -5.23 -60.79
C THR A 352 -5.89 -5.30 -62.10
N ASN A 353 -6.53 -6.44 -62.35
CA ASN A 353 -7.43 -6.61 -63.48
C ASN A 353 -8.59 -5.61 -63.53
N GLU A 354 -9.05 -5.11 -62.37
CA GLU A 354 -10.27 -4.27 -62.27
C GLU A 354 -10.07 -2.96 -61.51
N LEU A 355 -9.23 -2.95 -60.47
CA LEU A 355 -9.02 -1.79 -59.59
C LEU A 355 -7.54 -1.41 -59.46
N ARG A 356 -7.30 -0.16 -59.09
CA ARG A 356 -5.99 0.33 -58.65
C ARG A 356 -6.06 0.67 -57.17
N TYR A 357 -5.16 0.10 -56.38
CA TYR A 357 -5.02 0.40 -54.95
C TYR A 357 -3.82 1.33 -54.75
N ARG A 358 -3.99 2.40 -53.97
CA ARG A 358 -2.96 3.42 -53.72
C ARG A 358 -2.64 3.47 -52.24
N TYR A 359 -1.34 3.42 -51.91
CA TYR A 359 -0.83 3.52 -50.54
C TYR A 359 0.23 4.60 -50.45
N GLU A 360 0.20 5.35 -49.37
CA GLU A 360 1.33 6.19 -48.97
C GLU A 360 2.36 5.32 -48.26
N LEU A 361 3.63 5.52 -48.58
CA LEU A 361 4.73 4.69 -48.12
C LEU A 361 5.89 5.59 -47.65
N ILE A 362 6.39 5.35 -46.44
CA ILE A 362 7.54 6.06 -45.89
C ILE A 362 8.74 5.09 -45.87
N LYS A 363 9.79 5.38 -46.64
CA LYS A 363 11.05 4.64 -46.67
C LYS A 363 12.04 5.25 -45.66
N GLN A 364 12.55 4.42 -44.74
CA GLN A 364 13.55 4.76 -43.72
C GLN A 364 14.91 4.12 -43.96
#